data_AF-A0A183ESP5-F1
#
_entry.id   AF-A0A183ESP5-F1
#
_cell.length_a   1.000
_cell.length_b   1.000
_cell.length_c   1.000
_cell.angle_alpha   90.00
_cell.angle_beta   90.00
_cell.angle_gamma   90.00
#
_symmetry.space_group_name_H-M   'P 1'
#
loop_
_entity.id
_entity.type
_entity.pdbx_description
1 polymer ?
#
loop_
_entity_poly.entity_id
_entity_poly.type
_entity_poly.pdbx_seq_one_letter_code
_entity_poly.pdbx_strand_id
1 'polypeptide(L)'
;MGAASLAKQLSMEKHEAQQLISSFFQQFPKVRAWIDKTLKACRQDGFVCTLLGRRRYLACITSELQTERAQAERQAVNFCIQVDLHSGVLCLITELR
;
A
#
# COMPACT_ATOMS: atom_id res chain seq x y z
N MET A 1 5.75 -4.70 -0.86
CA MET A 1 6.53 -5.82 -1.43
C MET A 1 7.85 -5.91 -0.68
N GLY A 2 8.33 -7.12 -0.37
CA GLY A 2 9.59 -7.29 0.36
C GLY A 2 10.80 -7.35 -0.58
N ALA A 3 11.99 -7.02 -0.07
CA ALA A 3 13.26 -7.05 -0.82
C ALA A 3 13.52 -8.38 -1.55
N ALA A 4 13.10 -9.50 -0.96
CA ALA A 4 13.25 -10.82 -1.58
C ALA A 4 12.38 -11.02 -2.84
N SER A 5 11.21 -10.38 -2.94
CA SER A 5 10.36 -10.46 -4.13
C SER A 5 10.91 -9.58 -5.25
N LEU A 6 11.42 -8.40 -4.89
CA LEU A 6 12.04 -7.48 -5.84
C LEU A 6 13.33 -8.10 -6.42
N ALA A 7 14.16 -8.70 -5.57
CA ALA A 7 15.37 -9.42 -5.97
C ALA A 7 15.08 -10.52 -7.00
N LYS A 8 14.00 -11.29 -6.79
CA LYS A 8 13.56 -12.33 -7.74
C LYS A 8 13.04 -11.77 -9.05
N GLN A 9 12.34 -10.63 -9.05
CA GLN A 9 11.79 -10.04 -10.27
C GLN A 9 12.85 -9.36 -11.14
N LEU A 10 13.89 -8.81 -10.51
CA LEU A 10 14.95 -8.08 -11.20
C LEU A 10 16.25 -8.91 -11.35
N SER A 11 16.22 -10.20 -10.98
CA SER A 11 17.37 -11.11 -11.04
C SER A 11 18.65 -10.53 -10.42
N MET A 12 18.51 -9.91 -9.24
CA MET A 12 19.60 -9.24 -8.51
C MET A 12 19.80 -9.84 -7.12
N GLU A 13 20.93 -9.55 -6.48
CA GLU A 13 21.15 -10.02 -5.11
C GLU A 13 20.18 -9.36 -4.11
N LYS A 14 19.83 -10.10 -3.06
CA LYS A 14 18.95 -9.61 -1.99
C LYS A 14 19.47 -8.32 -1.36
N HIS A 15 20.80 -8.20 -1.22
CA HIS A 15 21.44 -7.02 -0.66
C HIS A 15 21.23 -5.79 -1.56
N GLU A 16 21.44 -5.91 -2.87
CA GLU A 16 21.22 -4.84 -3.84
C GLU A 16 19.73 -4.42 -3.88
N ALA A 17 18.81 -5.38 -3.88
CA ALA A 17 17.38 -5.10 -3.83
C ALA A 17 16.99 -4.32 -2.56
N GLN A 18 17.63 -4.62 -1.42
CA GLN A 18 17.39 -3.92 -0.16
C GLN A 18 17.98 -2.51 -0.16
N GLN A 19 19.14 -2.30 -0.78
CA GLN A 19 19.72 -0.98 -0.99
C GLN A 19 18.86 -0.13 -1.93
N LEU A 20 18.33 -0.69 -3.02
CA LEU A 20 17.42 -0.01 -3.93
C LEU A 20 16.13 0.44 -3.23
N ILE A 21 15.52 -0.44 -2.45
CA ILE A 21 14.33 -0.10 -1.65
C ILE A 21 14.65 1.04 -0.68
N SER A 22 15.81 0.98 -0.01
CA SER A 22 16.22 2.01 0.94
C SER A 22 16.45 3.35 0.25
N SER A 23 17.13 3.36 -0.90
CA SER A 23 17.36 4.54 -1.72
C SER A 23 16.04 5.13 -2.24
N PHE A 24 15.11 4.29 -2.69
CA PHE A 24 13.78 4.72 -3.10
C PHE A 24 13.04 5.45 -1.97
N PHE A 25 13.03 4.90 -0.76
CA PHE A 25 12.40 5.56 0.38
C PHE A 25 13.14 6.82 0.85
N GLN A 26 14.46 6.91 0.63
CA GLN A 26 15.22 8.14 0.88
C GLN A 26 14.87 9.26 -0.11
N GLN A 27 14.68 8.92 -1.39
CA GLN A 27 14.26 9.90 -2.40
C GLN A 27 12.79 10.33 -2.22
N PHE A 28 11.93 9.42 -1.74
CA PHE A 28 10.51 9.65 -1.55
C PHE A 28 10.06 9.54 -0.08
N PRO A 29 10.54 10.42 0.83
CA PRO A 29 10.21 10.35 2.25
C PRO A 29 8.71 10.54 2.52
N LYS A 30 8.03 11.32 1.66
CA LYS A 30 6.58 11.55 1.73
C LYS A 30 5.76 10.27 1.51
N VAL A 31 6.24 9.35 0.68
CA VAL A 31 5.55 8.07 0.42
C VAL A 31 5.52 7.25 1.70
N ARG A 32 6.63 7.20 2.44
CA ARG A 32 6.68 6.46 3.70
C ARG A 32 5.77 7.08 4.77
N ALA A 33 5.81 8.40 4.91
CA ALA A 33 4.91 9.12 5.81
C ALA A 33 3.43 8.89 5.48
N TRP A 34 3.08 8.83 4.19
CA TRP A 34 1.72 8.53 3.75
C TRP A 34 1.30 7.09 4.06
N ILE A 35 2.17 6.10 3.83
CA ILE A 35 1.91 4.70 4.21
C ILE A 35 1.67 4.60 5.72
N ASP A 36 2.57 5.15 6.53
CA ASP A 36 2.46 5.10 7.99
C ASP A 36 1.19 5.80 8.49
N LYS A 37 0.83 6.95 7.92
CA LYS A 37 -0.42 7.66 8.25
C LYS A 37 -1.64 6.83 7.89
N THR A 38 -1.66 6.23 6.70
CA THR A 38 -2.78 5.41 6.22
C THR A 38 -2.95 4.15 7.08
N LEU A 39 -1.86 3.48 7.43
CA LEU A 39 -1.90 2.31 8.32
C LEU A 39 -2.34 2.69 9.74
N LYS A 40 -1.89 3.84 10.25
CA LYS A 40 -2.31 4.34 11.57
C LYS A 40 -3.81 4.64 11.60
N ALA A 41 -4.33 5.33 10.60
CA ALA A 41 -5.76 5.57 10.46
C ALA A 41 -6.53 4.24 10.33
N CYS A 42 -6.05 3.32 9.48
CA CYS A 42 -6.71 2.02 9.29
C CYS A 42 -6.76 1.18 10.57
N ARG A 43 -5.76 1.27 11.44
CA ARG A 43 -5.75 0.59 12.75
C ARG A 43 -6.69 1.25 13.76
N GLN A 44 -6.84 2.56 13.72
CA GLN A 44 -7.74 3.30 14.61
C GLN A 44 -9.20 3.12 14.21
N ASP A 45 -9.49 3.21 12.91
CA ASP A 45 -10.84 3.23 12.37
C ASP A 45 -11.36 1.82 12.01
N GLY A 46 -10.46 0.84 11.83
CA GLY A 46 -10.81 -0.53 11.39
C GLY A 46 -11.13 -0.64 9.89
N PHE A 47 -10.98 0.45 9.13
CA PHE A 47 -11.16 0.47 7.68
C PHE A 47 -10.14 1.39 7.01
N VAL A 48 -9.88 1.13 5.73
CA VAL A 48 -9.07 1.99 4.88
C VAL A 48 -9.98 2.85 3.99
N CYS A 49 -9.65 4.12 3.80
CA CYS A 49 -10.33 5.03 2.86
C CYS A 49 -9.40 5.45 1.73
N THR A 50 -9.97 5.54 0.53
CA THR A 50 -9.34 6.14 -0.65
C THR A 50 -9.56 7.66 -0.68
N LEU A 51 -8.84 8.37 -1.54
CA LEU A 51 -9.00 9.83 -1.69
C LEU A 51 -10.43 10.20 -2.12
N LEU A 52 -11.09 9.34 -2.89
CA LEU A 52 -12.47 9.50 -3.34
C LEU A 52 -13.51 8.99 -2.32
N GLY A 53 -13.10 8.70 -1.09
CA GLY A 53 -14.00 8.34 -0.01
C GLY A 53 -14.53 6.89 -0.04
N ARG A 54 -14.11 6.04 -0.98
CA ARG A 54 -14.43 4.60 -0.94
C ARG A 54 -13.72 3.93 0.23
N ARG A 55 -14.48 3.17 1.02
CA ARG A 55 -14.02 2.51 2.24
C ARG A 55 -13.92 1.00 2.04
N ARG A 56 -12.92 0.37 2.66
CA ARG A 56 -12.83 -1.09 2.78
C ARG A 56 -12.47 -1.48 4.20
N TYR A 57 -13.30 -2.33 4.79
CA TYR A 57 -13.09 -2.86 6.13
C TYR A 57 -12.07 -4.01 6.09
N LEU A 58 -11.13 -4.00 7.03
CA LEU A 58 -10.09 -5.01 7.15
C LEU A 58 -10.11 -5.56 8.59
N ALA A 59 -10.85 -6.65 8.80
CA ALA A 59 -11.01 -7.25 10.12
C ALA A 59 -9.67 -7.67 10.76
N CYS A 60 -8.68 -8.08 9.96
CA CYS A 60 -7.38 -8.55 10.45
C CYS A 60 -6.38 -7.42 10.76
N ILE A 61 -6.74 -6.14 10.62
CA ILE A 61 -5.81 -5.01 10.86
C ILE A 61 -5.41 -4.88 12.34
N THR A 62 -6.28 -5.33 13.24
CA THR A 62 -6.08 -5.35 14.70
C THR A 62 -5.73 -6.73 15.25
N SER A 63 -5.56 -7.74 14.39
CA SER A 63 -5.23 -9.10 14.82
C SER A 63 -3.88 -9.12 15.57
N GLU A 64 -3.81 -9.95 16.62
CA GLU A 64 -2.58 -10.18 17.39
C GLU A 64 -1.53 -10.93 16.56
N LEU A 65 -1.97 -11.69 15.56
CA LEU A 65 -1.12 -12.42 14.64
C LEU A 65 -0.40 -11.44 13.69
N GLN A 66 0.92 -11.33 13.86
CA GLN A 66 1.76 -10.44 13.06
C GLN A 66 1.68 -10.73 11.54
N THR A 67 1.48 -11.99 11.15
CA THR A 67 1.30 -12.41 9.75
C THR A 67 0.01 -11.89 9.15
N GLU A 68 -1.12 -12.07 9.85
CA GLU A 68 -2.43 -11.56 9.40
C GLU A 68 -2.44 -10.04 9.33
N ARG A 69 -1.88 -9.38 10.34
CA ARG A 69 -1.74 -7.92 10.34
C ARG A 69 -0.89 -7.44 9.16
N ALA A 70 0.26 -8.05 8.91
CA ALA A 70 1.12 -7.69 7.77
C ALA A 70 0.46 -7.95 6.41
N GLN A 71 -0.47 -8.91 6.33
CA GLN A 71 -1.28 -9.16 5.13
C GLN A 71 -2.37 -8.09 4.98
N ALA A 72 -3.08 -7.75 6.05
CA ALA A 72 -4.09 -6.70 6.07
C ALA A 72 -3.48 -5.33 5.70
N GLU A 73 -2.30 -4.99 6.22
CA GLU A 73 -1.59 -3.76 5.89
C GLU A 73 -1.24 -3.68 4.39
N ARG A 74 -0.78 -4.79 3.81
CA ARG A 74 -0.53 -4.87 2.36
C ARG A 74 -1.81 -4.70 1.55
N GLN A 75 -2.90 -5.31 2.00
CA GLN A 75 -4.20 -5.15 1.36
C GLN A 75 -4.70 -3.71 1.44
N ALA A 76 -4.51 -3.03 2.57
CA ALA A 76 -4.89 -1.63 2.75
C ALA A 76 -4.16 -0.72 1.75
N VAL A 77 -2.83 -0.82 1.70
CA VAL A 77 -2.00 0.00 0.81
C VAL A 77 -2.30 -0.31 -0.66
N ASN A 78 -2.41 -1.59 -1.03
CA ASN A 78 -2.75 -1.98 -2.39
C ASN A 78 -4.15 -1.50 -2.78
N PHE A 79 -5.11 -1.57 -1.87
CA PHE A 79 -6.47 -1.10 -2.12
C PHE A 79 -6.52 0.39 -2.37
N CYS A 80 -5.83 1.21 -1.56
CA CYS A 80 -5.73 2.66 -1.81
C CYS A 80 -5.20 2.93 -3.22
N ILE A 81 -4.02 2.37 -3.55
CA ILE A 81 -3.35 2.62 -4.83
C ILE A 81 -4.20 2.12 -6.01
N GLN A 82 -4.74 0.89 -5.92
CA GLN A 82 -5.50 0.27 -7.00
C GLN A 82 -6.84 0.95 -7.22
N VAL A 83 -7.56 1.31 -6.16
CA VAL A 83 -8.87 1.96 -6.30
C VAL A 83 -8.72 3.38 -6.78
N ASP A 84 -7.72 4.13 -6.34
CA ASP A 84 -7.48 5.46 -6.90
C ASP A 84 -7.16 5.37 -8.41
N LEU A 85 -6.40 4.35 -8.85
CA LEU A 85 -6.15 4.11 -10.27
C LEU A 85 -7.42 3.70 -11.05
N HIS A 86 -8.17 2.72 -10.54
CA HIS A 86 -9.38 2.22 -11.21
C HIS A 86 -10.52 3.25 -11.20
N SER A 87 -10.68 3.99 -10.10
CA SER A 87 -11.63 5.08 -10.01
C SER A 87 -11.24 6.27 -10.89
N GLY A 88 -9.95 6.53 -11.10
CA GLY A 88 -9.50 7.52 -12.10
C GLY A 88 -9.91 7.13 -13.53
N VAL A 89 -9.78 5.85 -13.89
CA VAL A 89 -10.28 5.33 -15.17
C VAL A 89 -11.81 5.41 -15.26
N LEU A 90 -12.52 5.10 -14.17
CA LEU A 90 -13.98 5.22 -14.14
C LEU A 90 -14.43 6.69 -14.28
N CYS A 91 -13.74 7.63 -13.64
CA CYS A 91 -14.01 9.06 -13.75
C CYS A 91 -13.82 9.56 -15.19
N LEU A 92 -12.73 9.14 -15.85
CA LEU A 92 -12.49 9.43 -17.27
C LEU A 92 -13.57 8.84 -18.19
N ILE A 93 -14.03 7.62 -17.92
CA ILE A 93 -15.11 6.99 -18.70
C ILE A 93 -16.45 7.70 -18.49
N THR A 94 -16.67 8.28 -17.31
CA THR A 94 -17.93 8.98 -16.99
C THR A 94 -17.94 10.42 -17.49
N GLU A 95 -16.78 11.10 -17.57
CA GLU A 95 -16.66 12.45 -18.17
C GLU A 95 -16.59 12.43 -19.71
N LEU A 96 -16.31 11.28 -20.33
CA LEU A 96 -16.35 11.11 -21.79
C LEU A 96 -17.76 10.77 -22.34
N ARG A 97 -18.83 11.01 -21.57
CA ARG A 97 -20.21 10.75 -21.98
C ARG A 97 -21.10 11.98 -21.89
#